data_AF-A0A292Z8P7-F1
#
_entry.id   AF-A0A292Z8P7-F1
#
_cell.length_a   1.000
_cell.length_b   1.000
_cell.length_c   1.000
_cell.angle_alpha   90.00
_cell.angle_beta   90.00
_cell.angle_gamma   90.00
#
_symmetry.space_group_name_H-M   'P 1'
#
loop_
_entity.id
_entity.type
_entity.pdbx_description
1 polymer ?
#
loop_
_entity_poly.entity_id
_entity_poly.type
_entity_poly.pdbx_seq_one_letter_code
_entity_poly.pdbx_strand_id
1 'polypeptide(L)'
;MTSALDDTMPDGRRRWLDRQHVVAPHSTPEIDAAGTDAGRHLGHVRAVGRRPTDTVLDEPLTAVPVEFTPTPLLRPGGDVSG
;
A
#
# COMPACT_ATOMS: atom_id res chain seq x y z
N MET A 1 -7.59 8.77 9.56
CA MET A 1 -6.59 7.78 9.08
C MET A 1 -5.32 8.55 8.79
N THR A 2 -4.25 8.35 9.56
CA THR A 2 -3.00 9.10 9.40
C THR A 2 -2.04 8.24 8.57
N SER A 3 -1.78 8.65 7.34
CA SER A 3 -0.75 8.04 6.50
C SER A 3 0.60 8.58 6.96
N ALA A 4 1.51 7.72 7.40
CA ALA A 4 2.90 8.10 7.65
C ALA A 4 3.75 7.59 6.47
N LEU A 5 4.50 8.49 5.84
CA LEU A 5 5.55 8.11 4.90
C LEU A 5 6.70 7.51 5.69
N ASP A 6 7.12 6.31 5.33
CA ASP A 6 8.08 5.58 6.16
C ASP A 6 9.50 6.15 6.13
N ASP A 7 9.81 7.03 5.18
CA ASP A 7 11.02 7.86 5.21
C ASP A 7 11.10 8.70 6.52
N THR A 8 9.97 8.88 7.22
CA THR A 8 9.90 9.58 8.51
C THR A 8 9.78 8.66 9.73
N MET A 9 9.62 7.34 9.55
CA MET A 9 9.52 6.38 10.66
C MET A 9 10.85 5.63 10.85
N PRO A 10 11.50 5.74 12.03
CA PRO A 10 12.70 4.96 12.35
C PRO A 10 12.45 3.46 12.17
N ASP A 11 13.40 2.76 11.56
CA ASP A 11 13.34 1.33 11.21
C ASP A 11 12.19 0.93 10.27
N GLY A 12 11.57 1.90 9.62
CA GLY A 12 10.41 1.70 8.75
C GLY A 12 10.55 0.58 7.74
N ARG A 13 11.62 0.67 6.94
CA ARG A 13 11.99 -0.34 5.96
C ARG A 13 12.14 -1.74 6.58
N ARG A 14 12.78 -1.86 7.74
CA ARG A 14 12.97 -3.17 8.41
C ARG A 14 11.62 -3.77 8.79
N ARG A 15 10.74 -2.97 9.40
CA ARG A 15 9.38 -3.40 9.77
C ARG A 15 8.53 -3.79 8.57
N TRP A 16 8.75 -3.15 7.43
CA TRP A 16 8.09 -3.54 6.19
C TRP A 16 8.59 -4.87 5.65
N LEU A 17 9.91 -5.09 5.60
CA LEU A 17 10.49 -6.38 5.24
C LEU A 17 10.01 -7.51 6.17
N ASP A 18 10.04 -7.28 7.49
CA ASP A 18 9.53 -8.24 8.48
C ASP A 18 8.05 -8.60 8.20
N ARG A 19 7.23 -7.62 7.80
CA ARG A 19 5.84 -7.86 7.43
C ARG A 19 5.72 -8.72 6.17
N GLN A 20 6.52 -8.45 5.13
CA GLN A 20 6.48 -9.24 3.89
C GLN A 20 6.82 -10.71 4.17
N HIS A 21 7.79 -10.98 5.05
CA HIS A 21 8.11 -12.34 5.49
C HIS A 21 6.96 -13.04 6.23
N VAL A 22 6.13 -12.30 6.98
CA VAL A 22 5.00 -12.87 7.72
C VAL A 22 3.77 -13.08 6.83
N VAL A 23 3.45 -12.12 5.98
CA VAL A 23 2.18 -12.11 5.23
C VAL A 23 2.30 -12.79 3.86
N ALA A 24 3.47 -12.70 3.23
CA ALA A 24 3.71 -13.23 1.88
C ALA A 24 5.11 -13.87 1.78
N PRO A 25 5.40 -14.92 2.57
CA PRO A 25 6.75 -15.51 2.64
C PRO A 25 7.27 -16.06 1.31
N HIS A 26 6.37 -16.34 0.36
CA HIS A 26 6.73 -16.90 -0.95
C HIS A 26 6.99 -15.85 -2.03
N SER A 27 6.78 -14.55 -1.73
CA SER A 27 7.06 -13.44 -2.64
C SER A 27 8.56 -13.11 -2.72
N THR A 28 9.38 -14.13 -2.95
CA THR A 28 10.85 -14.04 -3.00
C THR A 28 11.34 -12.90 -3.90
N PRO A 29 10.81 -12.70 -5.14
CA PRO A 29 11.26 -11.61 -5.99
C PRO A 29 11.01 -10.22 -5.39
N GLU A 30 9.89 -10.02 -4.71
CA GLU A 30 9.55 -8.74 -4.08
C GLU A 30 10.39 -8.48 -2.83
N ILE A 31 10.59 -9.51 -2.02
CA ILE A 31 11.42 -9.46 -0.80
C ILE A 31 12.88 -9.15 -1.16
N ASP A 32 13.42 -9.82 -2.18
CA ASP A 32 14.80 -9.61 -2.63
C ASP A 32 15.01 -8.22 -3.25
N ALA A 33 14.05 -7.75 -4.05
CA ALA A 33 14.08 -6.42 -4.64
C ALA A 33 14.05 -5.34 -3.54
N ALA A 34 13.14 -5.47 -2.58
CA ALA A 34 13.04 -4.60 -1.40
C ALA A 34 14.29 -4.61 -0.52
N GLY A 35 14.88 -5.80 -0.32
CA GLY A 35 16.13 -5.99 0.41
C GLY A 35 17.29 -5.28 -0.29
N THR A 36 17.44 -5.51 -1.60
CA THR A 36 18.54 -5.00 -2.42
C THR A 36 18.47 -3.49 -2.66
N ASP A 37 17.28 -2.95 -2.89
CA ASP A 37 17.06 -1.51 -3.10
C ASP A 37 17.55 -0.69 -1.90
N ALA A 38 17.48 -1.26 -0.71
CA ALA A 38 17.91 -0.63 0.52
C ALA A 38 17.19 0.69 0.89
N GLY A 39 16.04 0.97 0.27
CA GLY A 39 15.33 2.24 0.40
C GLY A 39 15.92 3.36 -0.46
N ARG A 40 16.71 3.03 -1.50
CA ARG A 40 17.28 4.03 -2.42
C ARG A 40 16.25 4.51 -3.44
N HIS A 41 15.33 3.65 -3.84
CA HIS A 41 14.35 3.95 -4.89
C HIS A 41 12.93 3.54 -4.50
N LEU A 42 12.76 2.49 -3.68
CA LEU A 42 11.46 2.02 -3.24
C LEU A 42 11.04 2.75 -1.96
N GLY A 43 10.31 3.85 -2.13
CA GLY A 43 9.58 4.48 -1.04
C GLY A 43 8.36 3.64 -0.66
N HIS A 44 8.11 3.47 0.64
CA HIS A 44 6.92 2.76 1.11
C HIS A 44 6.08 3.65 2.03
N VAL A 45 4.77 3.41 2.02
CA VAL A 45 3.80 4.13 2.84
C VAL A 45 3.05 3.12 3.69
N ARG A 46 3.10 3.28 5.01
CA ARG A 46 2.30 2.47 5.93
C ARG A 46 1.10 3.25 6.41
N ALA A 47 -0.08 2.81 5.97
CA ALA A 47 -1.33 3.22 6.58
C ALA A 47 -1.68 2.27 7.73
N VAL A 48 -1.85 2.82 8.94
CA VAL A 48 -2.38 2.07 10.09
C VAL A 48 -3.79 2.57 10.39
N GLY A 49 -4.78 1.73 10.13
CA GLY A 49 -6.14 1.93 10.63
C GLY A 49 -6.21 1.48 12.08
N ARG A 50 -6.68 2.35 12.98
CA ARG A 50 -7.15 1.94 14.31
C ARG A 50 -8.67 1.93 14.27
N ARG A 51 -9.27 0.79 14.59
CA ARG A 51 -10.71 0.65 14.71
C ARG A 51 -11.14 0.96 16.15
N PRO A 52 -12.15 1.81 16.37
CA PRO A 52 -12.78 1.95 17.68
C PRO A 52 -13.43 0.63 18.13
N THR A 53 -13.32 0.30 19.41
CA THR A 53 -13.77 -1.01 19.96
C THR A 53 -15.24 -1.30 19.68
N ASP A 54 -16.09 -0.27 19.66
CA ASP A 54 -17.56 -0.41 19.53
C ASP A 54 -18.07 -0.30 18.09
N THR A 55 -17.19 -0.22 17.10
CA THR A 55 -17.62 -0.22 15.69
C THR A 55 -18.08 -1.62 15.30
N VAL A 56 -19.24 -1.78 14.67
CA VAL A 56 -19.69 -3.06 14.07
C VAL A 56 -18.99 -3.26 12.71
N LEU A 57 -18.57 -4.49 12.39
CA LEU A 57 -17.89 -4.76 11.11
C LEU A 57 -18.96 -4.93 10.03
N ASP A 58 -18.71 -4.39 8.85
CA ASP A 58 -19.49 -4.77 7.67
C ASP A 58 -19.35 -6.28 7.44
N GLU A 59 -20.39 -6.88 6.85
CA GLU A 59 -20.33 -8.29 6.44
C GLU A 59 -19.13 -8.49 5.50
N PRO A 60 -18.36 -9.58 5.64
CA PRO A 60 -17.25 -9.86 4.74
C PRO A 60 -17.68 -9.82 3.27
N LEU A 61 -16.84 -9.22 2.42
CA LEU A 61 -16.98 -9.33 0.98
C LEU A 61 -16.82 -10.80 0.57
N THR A 62 -17.91 -11.45 0.22
CA THR A 62 -17.94 -12.87 -0.19
C THR A 62 -17.65 -13.06 -1.67
N ALA A 63 -17.79 -12.00 -2.47
CA ALA A 63 -17.49 -12.00 -3.89
C ALA A 63 -16.97 -10.63 -4.31
N VAL A 64 -16.06 -10.64 -5.29
CA VAL A 64 -15.61 -9.44 -6.00
C VAL A 64 -16.03 -9.61 -7.47
N PRO A 65 -16.72 -8.62 -8.07
CA PRO A 65 -17.04 -8.66 -9.49
C PRO A 65 -15.77 -8.80 -10.33
N VAL A 66 -15.77 -9.73 -11.28
CA VAL A 66 -14.62 -9.97 -12.16
C VAL A 66 -14.71 -9.14 -13.45
N GLU A 67 -15.79 -8.39 -13.65
CA GLU A 67 -15.96 -7.51 -14.80
C GLU A 67 -15.08 -6.27 -14.66
N PHE A 68 -14.00 -6.23 -15.44
CA PHE A 68 -13.17 -5.05 -15.58
C PHE A 68 -13.75 -4.10 -16.63
N THR A 69 -14.17 -2.90 -16.21
CA THR A 69 -14.50 -1.80 -17.13
C THR A 69 -13.34 -0.81 -17.18
N PRO A 70 -12.63 -0.67 -18.31
CA PRO A 70 -11.55 0.30 -18.43
C PRO A 70 -12.06 1.72 -18.16
N THR A 71 -11.46 2.40 -17.19
CA THR A 71 -11.75 3.82 -16.91
C THR A 71 -10.50 4.64 -17.20
N PRO A 72 -10.59 5.73 -17.97
CA PRO A 72 -9.46 6.63 -18.17
C PRO A 72 -8.94 7.17 -16.84
N LEU A 73 -7.65 6.94 -16.56
CA LEU A 73 -7.00 7.44 -15.33
C LEU A 73 -6.62 8.92 -15.42
N LEU A 74 -6.60 9.46 -16.64
CA LEU A 74 -6.31 10.87 -16.89
C LEU A 74 -7.59 11.67 -16.71
N ARG A 75 -7.55 12.68 -15.83
CA ARG A 75 -8.51 13.78 -15.94
C ARG A 75 -8.25 14.47 -17.28
N PRO A 76 -9.28 14.83 -18.06
CA PRO A 76 -9.07 15.73 -19.19
C PRO A 76 -8.33 16.96 -18.66
N GLY A 77 -7.19 17.26 -19.26
CA GLY A 77 -6.32 18.35 -18.83
C GLY A 77 -7.15 19.63 -18.75
N GLY A 78 -7.10 20.30 -17.60
CA GLY A 78 -7.60 21.66 -17.52
C GLY A 78 -6.84 22.48 -18.56
N ASP A 79 -7.57 23.19 -19.41
CA ASP A 79 -7.00 24.09 -20.41
C ASP A 79 -5.99 25.02 -19.73
N VAL A 80 -4.72 24.86 -20.08
CA VAL A 80 -3.74 25.94 -19.98
C VAL A 80 -4.05 26.90 -21.12
N SER A 81 -5.03 27.77 -20.89
CA SER A 81 -5.16 29.01 -21.68
C SER A 81 -3.97 29.88 -21.32
N GLY A 82 -3.10 30.09 -22.30
CA GLY A 82 -2.12 31.19 -22.31
C GLY A 82 -2.78 32.53 -22.61
#